data_AF-A0A954EC82-F1
#
_entry.id   AF-A0A954EC82-F1
#
_cell.length_a   1.000
_cell.length_b   1.000
_cell.length_c   1.000
_cell.angle_alpha   90.00
_cell.angle_beta   90.00
_cell.angle_gamma   90.00
#
_symmetry.space_group_name_H-M   'P 1'
#
loop_
_entity.id
_entity.type
_entity.pdbx_description
1 polymer ?
#
loop_
_entity_poly.entity_id
_entity_poly.type
_entity_poly.pdbx_seq_one_letter_code
_entity_poly.pdbx_strand_id
1 'polypeptide(L)'
;MKKDSEIGESSGYVNEWAGEELTQSASELTGEQSSWTHSIEQSIIHELSRLPDLNVESLVVRRLDNDAICLQGVIRTDDPDFDLSTQVRLMFGIDKVINLASTRPTLSGEDSMTLSDEDTVVDWHPKPK
;
A
#
# COMPACT_ATOMS: atom_id res chain seq x y z
N MET A 1 13.54 -66.07 -16.04
CA MET A 1 12.23 -65.80 -16.68
C MET A 1 11.56 -64.73 -15.83
N LYS A 2 11.71 -63.45 -16.20
CA LYS A 2 10.70 -62.66 -16.95
C LYS A 2 9.32 -62.66 -16.28
N LYS A 3 8.94 -61.56 -15.63
CA LYS A 3 7.84 -60.72 -16.14
C LYS A 3 7.80 -59.34 -15.47
N ASP A 4 7.99 -58.36 -16.32
CA ASP A 4 7.69 -56.95 -16.21
C ASP A 4 6.19 -56.72 -15.93
N SER A 5 5.84 -55.67 -15.18
CA SER A 5 4.56 -54.95 -15.34
C SER A 5 4.67 -53.54 -14.74
N GLU A 6 4.92 -52.65 -15.69
CA GLU A 6 4.71 -51.22 -15.77
C GLU A 6 3.23 -50.82 -15.65
N ILE A 7 2.92 -49.73 -14.93
CA ILE A 7 1.83 -48.76 -15.16
C ILE A 7 2.23 -47.52 -14.31
N GLY A 8 2.56 -46.33 -14.83
CA GLY A 8 1.72 -45.40 -15.59
C GLY A 8 0.86 -44.60 -14.58
N GLU A 9 1.12 -43.32 -14.31
CA GLU A 9 0.49 -42.13 -14.94
C GLU A 9 1.30 -40.89 -14.48
N SER A 10 2.00 -40.15 -15.36
CA SER A 10 1.53 -39.02 -16.18
C SER A 10 0.80 -37.91 -15.41
N SER A 11 1.51 -36.83 -15.09
CA SER A 11 0.96 -35.48 -15.20
C SER A 11 2.10 -34.49 -15.40
N GLY A 12 2.30 -34.12 -16.66
CA GLY A 12 3.20 -33.05 -17.04
C GLY A 12 2.57 -31.70 -16.72
N TYR A 13 3.37 -30.81 -16.14
CA TYR A 13 3.21 -29.38 -16.38
C TYR A 13 4.47 -28.89 -17.05
N VAL A 14 4.39 -28.78 -18.37
CA VAL A 14 5.32 -28.05 -19.21
C VAL A 14 4.80 -26.62 -19.21
N ASN A 15 5.52 -25.69 -18.59
CA ASN A 15 5.34 -24.26 -18.83
C ASN A 15 6.60 -23.75 -19.51
N GLU A 16 6.61 -23.90 -20.84
CA GLU A 16 7.58 -23.28 -21.73
C GLU A 16 6.79 -22.42 -22.72
N TRP A 17 6.46 -21.19 -22.34
CA TRP A 17 6.17 -20.10 -23.27
C TRP A 17 6.60 -18.76 -22.65
N ALA A 18 7.74 -18.29 -23.17
CA ALA A 18 8.05 -16.92 -23.54
C ALA A 18 8.21 -15.82 -22.46
N GLY A 19 9.46 -15.36 -22.34
CA GLY A 19 9.77 -13.93 -22.40
C GLY A 19 10.26 -13.31 -21.10
N GLU A 20 11.58 -13.17 -20.99
CA GLU A 20 12.32 -11.91 -20.72
C GLU A 20 11.50 -10.78 -20.03
N GLU A 21 11.92 -10.09 -18.98
CA GLU A 21 13.20 -9.81 -18.38
C GLU A 21 12.90 -9.01 -17.10
N LEU A 22 13.69 -9.23 -16.05
CA LEU A 22 14.07 -8.25 -15.02
C LEU A 22 13.06 -7.71 -13.98
N THR A 23 13.53 -7.86 -12.74
CA THR A 23 13.41 -6.95 -11.57
C THR A 23 12.21 -7.14 -10.64
N GLN A 24 12.40 -7.97 -9.60
CA GLN A 24 12.68 -7.51 -8.23
C GLN A 24 12.48 -8.66 -7.24
N SER A 25 13.59 -9.31 -6.91
CA SER A 25 13.76 -10.04 -5.66
C SER A 25 13.53 -9.08 -4.49
N ALA A 26 12.46 -9.31 -3.71
CA ALA A 26 12.35 -9.10 -2.26
C ALA A 26 10.88 -8.94 -1.85
N SER A 27 10.12 -10.03 -1.83
CA SER A 27 8.89 -10.11 -1.04
C SER A 27 8.67 -11.54 -0.55
N GLU A 28 9.75 -12.24 -0.24
CA GLU A 28 9.70 -13.40 0.66
C GLU A 28 10.04 -12.88 2.06
N LEU A 29 9.24 -13.30 3.04
CA LEU A 29 9.27 -12.96 4.47
C LEU A 29 8.41 -11.77 4.93
N THR A 30 7.09 -11.85 4.79
CA THR A 30 6.21 -11.28 5.82
C THR A 30 5.05 -12.22 6.18
N GLY A 31 5.23 -12.94 7.29
CA GLY A 31 4.16 -13.07 8.29
C GLY A 31 3.02 -14.06 8.04
N GLU A 32 3.28 -15.27 7.58
CA GLU A 32 2.36 -16.39 7.86
C GLU A 32 2.48 -16.80 9.34
N GLN A 33 1.92 -16.04 10.28
CA GLN A 33 1.70 -16.50 11.68
C GLN A 33 0.91 -15.47 12.50
N SER A 34 -0.42 -15.66 12.64
CA SER A 34 -1.24 -15.40 13.86
C SER A 34 -2.72 -15.10 13.58
N SER A 35 -3.42 -15.95 12.82
CA SER A 35 -4.83 -15.77 12.40
C SER A 35 -5.89 -15.53 13.51
N TRP A 36 -5.54 -15.54 14.79
CA TRP A 36 -6.46 -15.32 15.92
C TRP A 36 -6.17 -14.08 16.80
N THR A 37 -4.97 -13.51 16.75
CA THR A 37 -4.65 -12.29 17.54
C THR A 37 -5.01 -11.00 16.79
N HIS A 38 -5.45 -11.12 15.54
CA HIS A 38 -5.63 -10.01 14.60
C HIS A 38 -6.93 -9.21 14.74
N SER A 39 -7.88 -9.57 15.63
CA SER A 39 -9.19 -8.91 15.64
C SER A 39 -9.11 -7.41 15.97
N ILE A 40 -8.29 -7.02 16.96
CA ILE A 40 -8.13 -5.60 17.31
C ILE A 40 -7.29 -4.86 16.26
N GLU A 41 -6.25 -5.49 15.74
CA GLU A 41 -5.37 -4.92 14.72
C GLU A 41 -6.13 -4.63 13.43
N GLN A 42 -6.91 -5.61 12.95
CA GLN A 42 -7.76 -5.42 11.78
C GLN A 42 -8.87 -4.41 12.04
N SER A 43 -9.45 -4.38 13.23
CA SER A 43 -10.46 -3.37 13.56
C SER A 43 -9.86 -1.97 13.51
N ILE A 44 -8.65 -1.77 14.04
CA ILE A 44 -7.94 -0.48 13.98
C ILE A 44 -7.66 -0.08 12.53
N ILE A 45 -7.12 -0.98 11.71
CA ILE A 45 -6.82 -0.70 10.30
C ILE A 45 -8.11 -0.39 9.53
N HIS A 46 -9.16 -1.18 9.74
CA HIS A 46 -10.45 -1.00 9.09
C HIS A 46 -11.09 0.35 9.47
N GLU A 47 -11.12 0.70 10.75
CA GLU A 47 -11.71 1.96 11.20
C GLU A 47 -10.90 3.17 10.72
N LEU A 48 -9.57 3.08 10.70
CA LEU A 48 -8.70 4.13 10.15
C LEU A 48 -8.92 4.29 8.64
N SER A 49 -9.09 3.20 7.89
CA SER A 49 -9.38 3.25 6.45
C SER A 49 -10.75 3.83 6.10
N ARG A 50 -11.65 3.93 7.10
CA ARG A 50 -12.98 4.51 6.94
C ARG A 50 -12.98 6.03 7.09
N LEU A 51 -11.90 6.61 7.61
CA LEU A 51 -11.78 8.06 7.75
C LEU A 51 -11.49 8.68 6.37
N PRO A 52 -12.34 9.61 5.88
CA PRO A 52 -12.21 10.15 4.53
C PRO A 52 -10.94 11.00 4.33
N ASP A 53 -10.43 11.60 5.40
CA ASP A 53 -9.26 12.50 5.37
C ASP A 53 -7.94 11.78 5.72
N LEU A 54 -7.98 10.45 5.81
CA LEU A 54 -6.86 9.59 6.14
C LEU A 54 -6.68 8.52 5.06
N ASN A 55 -5.54 8.53 4.39
CA ASN A 55 -5.15 7.46 3.48
C ASN A 55 -4.00 6.64 4.06
N VAL A 56 -4.29 5.36 4.35
CA VAL A 56 -3.32 4.43 4.93
C VAL A 56 -2.45 3.85 3.81
N GLU A 57 -1.19 4.32 3.70
CA GLU A 57 -0.24 3.82 2.69
C GLU A 57 0.39 2.50 3.12
N SER A 58 0.87 2.44 4.36
CA SER A 58 1.42 1.24 4.96
C SER A 58 1.25 1.39 6.46
N LEU A 59 0.40 0.59 7.12
CA LEU A 59 0.26 0.66 8.57
C LEU A 59 0.24 -0.74 9.14
N VAL A 60 1.17 -0.97 10.05
CA VAL A 60 1.28 -2.19 10.82
C VAL A 60 0.90 -1.86 12.26
N VAL A 61 -0.14 -2.55 12.73
CA VAL A 61 -0.58 -2.49 14.12
C VAL A 61 -0.05 -3.75 14.80
N ARG A 62 0.65 -3.59 15.93
CA ARG A 62 1.13 -4.71 16.74
C ARG A 62 0.73 -4.53 18.18
N ARG A 63 0.18 -5.58 18.79
CA ARG A 63 0.03 -5.62 20.25
C ARG A 63 1.35 -5.96 20.93
N LEU A 64 1.70 -5.19 21.96
CA LEU A 64 2.87 -5.39 22.80
C LEU A 64 2.47 -6.00 24.15
N ASP A 65 3.47 -6.47 24.89
CA ASP A 65 3.32 -6.87 26.28
C ASP A 65 2.79 -5.69 27.12
N ASN A 66 1.83 -5.96 28.02
CA ASN A 66 1.09 -4.97 28.83
C ASN A 66 -0.04 -4.21 28.13
N ASP A 67 -0.70 -4.85 27.15
CA ASP A 67 -1.89 -4.29 26.49
C ASP A 67 -1.63 -3.00 25.70
N ALA A 68 -0.36 -2.69 25.43
CA ALA A 68 0.02 -1.55 24.62
C ALA A 68 -0.11 -1.88 23.13
N ILE A 69 -0.49 -0.88 22.33
CA ILE A 69 -0.52 -0.99 20.86
C ILE A 69 0.60 -0.16 20.28
N CYS A 70 1.37 -0.76 19.38
CA CYS A 70 2.35 -0.08 18.55
C CYS A 70 1.78 0.12 17.15
N LEU A 71 1.82 1.36 16.67
CA LEU A 71 1.42 1.77 15.33
C LEU A 71 2.68 2.13 14.56
N GLN A 72 2.98 1.42 13.48
CA GLN A 72 4.19 1.65 12.70
C GLN A 72 3.86 1.71 11.22
N GLY A 73 4.39 2.70 10.51
CA GLY A 73 4.24 2.80 9.06
C GLY A 73 4.11 4.25 8.57
N VAL A 74 3.36 4.44 7.50
CA VAL A 74 3.11 5.69 6.81
C VAL A 74 1.61 5.87 6.61
N ILE A 75 1.10 6.99 7.11
CA ILE A 75 -0.26 7.46 6.84
C ILE A 75 -0.19 8.79 6.08
N ARG A 76 -1.17 9.02 5.22
CA ARG A 76 -1.35 10.30 4.55
C ARG A 76 -2.55 11.02 5.10
N THR A 77 -2.39 12.30 5.39
CA THR A 77 -3.47 13.16 5.87
C THR A 77 -3.20 14.60 5.46
N ASP A 78 -4.26 15.36 5.24
CA ASP A 78 -4.18 16.81 5.00
C ASP A 78 -4.08 17.60 6.31
N ASP A 79 -4.44 16.96 7.43
CA ASP A 79 -4.48 17.58 8.75
C ASP A 79 -3.08 17.56 9.41
N PRO A 80 -2.42 18.74 9.57
CA PRO A 80 -1.06 18.81 10.13
C PRO A 80 -1.02 18.49 11.62
N ASP A 81 -2.16 18.62 12.31
CA ASP A 81 -2.30 18.35 13.74
C ASP A 81 -2.81 16.92 14.02
N PHE A 82 -2.90 16.07 13.00
CA PHE A 82 -3.43 14.72 13.13
C PHE A 82 -2.55 13.85 14.03
N ASP A 83 -3.08 13.47 15.19
CA ASP A 83 -2.45 12.52 16.10
C ASP A 83 -3.12 11.15 16.04
N LEU A 84 -2.48 10.24 15.30
CA LEU A 84 -2.90 8.86 15.17
C LEU A 84 -3.04 8.15 16.53
N SER A 85 -2.18 8.49 17.51
CA SER A 85 -2.23 7.85 18.83
C SER A 85 -3.49 8.24 19.58
N THR A 86 -3.82 9.53 19.63
CA THR A 86 -5.03 10.05 20.25
C THR A 86 -6.27 9.48 19.58
N GLN A 87 -6.29 9.42 18.24
CA GLN A 87 -7.41 8.86 17.49
C GLN A 87 -7.67 7.39 17.85
N VAL A 88 -6.63 6.54 17.88
CA VAL A 88 -6.77 5.12 18.25
C VAL A 88 -7.19 4.94 19.71
N ARG A 89 -6.65 5.75 20.62
CA ARG A 89 -7.05 5.74 22.04
C ARG A 89 -8.54 6.05 22.21
N LEU A 90 -9.05 7.04 21.49
CA LEU A 90 -10.46 7.45 21.56
C LEU A 90 -11.41 6.41 20.96
N MET A 91 -11.05 5.80 19.83
CA MET A 91 -11.91 4.83 19.14
C MET A 91 -11.99 3.48 19.87
N PHE A 92 -10.88 3.01 20.45
CA PHE A 92 -10.77 1.66 21.00
C PHE A 92 -10.61 1.60 22.51
N GLY A 93 -10.51 2.74 23.21
CA GLY A 93 -10.37 2.80 24.67
C GLY A 93 -9.03 2.26 25.17
N ILE A 94 -7.99 2.31 24.34
CA ILE A 94 -6.67 1.73 24.65
C ILE A 94 -5.85 2.77 25.42
N ASP A 95 -5.36 2.41 26.60
CA ASP A 95 -4.62 3.36 27.44
C ASP A 95 -3.23 3.68 26.87
N LYS A 96 -2.52 2.66 26.36
CA LYS A 96 -1.12 2.79 25.91
C LYS A 96 -1.00 2.58 24.41
N VAL A 97 -0.79 3.67 23.68
CA VAL A 97 -0.53 3.64 22.23
C VAL A 97 0.83 4.28 21.97
N ILE A 98 1.69 3.55 21.26
CA ILE A 98 3.00 4.00 20.82
C ILE A 98 2.90 4.28 19.33
N ASN A 99 3.03 5.55 18.97
CA ASN A 99 3.00 5.98 17.57
C ASN A 99 4.42 6.07 17.01
N LEU A 100 4.74 5.17 16.10
CA LEU A 100 5.94 5.15 15.26
C LEU A 100 5.57 5.32 13.78
N ALA A 101 4.33 5.74 13.49
CA ALA A 101 3.90 6.05 12.15
C ALA A 101 4.36 7.46 11.75
N SER A 102 4.79 7.59 10.50
CA SER A 102 5.12 8.87 9.88
C SER A 102 3.89 9.40 9.14
N THR A 103 3.56 10.67 9.34
CA THR A 103 2.54 11.37 8.56
C THR A 103 3.16 11.97 7.30
N ARG A 104 2.45 11.85 6.18
CA ARG A 104 2.78 12.54 4.92
C ARG A 104 1.57 13.34 4.46
N PRO A 105 1.75 14.51 3.83
CA PRO A 105 0.63 15.24 3.25
C PRO A 105 -0.05 14.40 2.16
N THR A 106 -1.37 14.46 2.08
CA THR A 106 -2.10 14.01 0.89
C THR A 106 -1.77 14.97 -0.24
N LEU A 107 -1.18 14.46 -1.33
CA LEU A 107 -0.99 15.25 -2.54
C LEU A 107 -2.35 15.42 -3.23
N SER A 108 -3.17 16.34 -2.71
CA SER A 108 -4.41 16.82 -3.36
C SER A 108 -4.09 17.88 -4.42
N GLY A 109 -3.00 17.67 -5.17
CA GLY A 109 -2.52 18.55 -6.21
C GLY A 109 -2.46 17.79 -7.51
N GLU A 110 -3.62 17.46 -8.07
CA GLU A 110 -3.73 17.41 -9.51
C GLU A 110 -3.45 18.84 -9.99
N ASP A 111 -2.19 19.10 -10.30
CA ASP A 111 -1.82 20.08 -11.31
C ASP A 111 -2.58 19.70 -12.60
N SER A 112 -3.86 20.08 -12.64
CA SER A 112 -4.57 20.33 -13.88
C SER A 112 -3.84 21.49 -14.55
N MET A 113 -2.70 21.17 -15.16
CA MET A 113 -2.09 21.99 -16.18
C MET A 113 -3.11 22.04 -17.30
N THR A 114 -4.01 23.02 -17.19
CA THR A 114 -4.70 23.55 -18.35
C THR A 114 -3.61 24.07 -19.26
N LEU A 115 -3.20 23.22 -20.21
CA LEU A 115 -2.49 23.67 -21.40
C LEU A 115 -3.45 24.64 -22.08
N SER A 116 -3.29 25.93 -21.77
CA SER A 116 -3.99 27.00 -22.46
C SER A 116 -3.32 27.14 -23.82
N ASP A 117 -3.82 26.39 -24.80
CA ASP A 117 -3.51 26.52 -26.21
C ASP A 117 -3.91 27.92 -26.74
N GLU A 118 -3.10 28.95 -26.47
CA GLU A 118 -3.11 30.18 -27.25
C GLU A 118 -1.83 30.29 -28.10
N ASP A 119 -1.72 29.41 -29.10
CA ASP A 119 -0.76 29.60 -30.19
C ASP A 119 -1.25 30.75 -31.09
N THR A 120 -0.91 31.98 -30.73
CA THR A 120 -1.14 33.13 -31.61
C THR A 120 -0.17 33.04 -32.79
N VAL A 121 -0.64 32.49 -33.91
CA VAL A 121 0.07 32.53 -35.19
C VAL A 121 0.33 33.99 -35.57
N VAL A 122 1.59 34.42 -35.44
CA VAL A 122 2.04 35.71 -35.94
C VAL A 122 2.16 35.59 -37.46
N ASP A 123 1.21 36.17 -38.18
CA ASP A 123 1.24 36.27 -39.65
C ASP A 123 2.43 37.16 -40.06
N TRP A 124 3.55 36.53 -40.40
CA TRP A 124 4.71 37.21 -40.95
C TRP A 124 4.48 37.48 -42.43
N HIS A 125 3.93 38.65 -42.76
CA HIS A 125 3.98 39.17 -44.12
C HIS A 125 5.39 39.72 -44.44
N PRO A 126 6.19 39.09 -45.32
CA PRO A 126 7.38 39.74 -45.84
C PRO A 126 6.97 40.86 -46.80
N LYS A 127 7.44 42.08 -46.56
CA LYS A 127 7.23 43.20 -47.50
C LYS A 127 7.99 42.96 -48.81
N PRO A 128 7.35 43.12 -49.98
CA PRO A 128 8.07 43.10 -51.26
C PRO A 128 8.91 44.37 -51.43
N LYS A 129 10.05 44.20 -52.12
CA LYS A 129 10.95 45.28 -52.56
C LYS A 129 10.75 45.56 -54.03
#